data_AF-A0A9E3R0U3-F1
#
_entry.id   AF-A0A9E3R0U3-F1
#
_cell.length_a   1.000
_cell.length_b   1.000
_cell.length_c   1.000
_cell.angle_alpha   90.00
_cell.angle_beta   90.00
_cell.angle_gamma   90.00
#
_symmetry.space_group_name_H-M   'P 1'
#
loop_
_entity.id
_entity.type
_entity.pdbx_description
1 polymer ?
#
loop_
_entity_poly.entity_id
_entity_poly.type
_entity_poly.pdbx_seq_one_letter_code
_entity_poly.pdbx_strand_id
1 'polypeptide(L)'
;MNVKRSLALVAVQILVVFVLTQMVLAPRLVPDPEDLYAPSAVLFGLLAFCAVMGGAGLVWWASVERPGRTWRELGWHGDRLGRQLGLGVLGALACLGIAAGLLTAVGVSLSELVEQVTSFSWPQRLVFVCIGLQAAFIEESLFRGNLMPALRRHMGPAAALVLTAVLFALYHLNPSPLALLGKTGFGLVYGALALTQRSLVASAVAHGLCWAAVGSL
;
A
#
# COMPACT_ATOMS: atom_id res chain seq x y z
N MET A 1 -10.86 6.87 16.12
CA MET A 1 -10.00 7.96 15.60
C MET A 1 -10.84 8.92 14.74
N ASN A 2 -10.54 10.22 14.77
CA ASN A 2 -11.20 11.25 13.94
C ASN A 2 -10.39 11.56 12.67
N VAL A 3 -11.00 12.28 11.72
CA VAL A 3 -10.39 12.60 10.41
C VAL A 3 -9.07 13.34 10.55
N LYS A 4 -9.00 14.37 11.41
CA LYS A 4 -7.78 15.18 11.62
C LYS A 4 -6.59 14.33 12.06
N ARG A 5 -6.79 13.45 13.05
CA ARG A 5 -5.73 12.55 13.52
C ARG A 5 -5.33 11.52 12.45
N SER A 6 -6.29 10.96 11.72
CA SER A 6 -6.00 10.03 10.63
C SER A 6 -5.16 10.69 9.53
N LEU A 7 -5.50 11.91 9.11
CA LEU A 7 -4.73 12.67 8.13
C LEU A 7 -3.33 13.04 8.65
N ALA A 8 -3.19 13.37 9.94
CA ALA A 8 -1.88 13.62 10.54
C ALA A 8 -0.97 12.38 10.49
N LEU A 9 -1.51 11.18 10.72
CA LEU A 9 -0.73 9.94 10.59
C LEU A 9 -0.30 9.69 9.14
N VAL A 10 -1.19 9.93 8.18
CA VAL A 10 -0.84 9.84 6.75
C VAL A 10 0.25 10.86 6.40
N ALA A 11 0.18 12.09 6.92
CA ALA A 11 1.22 13.11 6.70
C ALA A 11 2.58 12.70 7.30
N VAL A 12 2.59 12.17 8.53
CA VAL A 12 3.82 11.63 9.16
C VAL A 12 4.39 10.49 8.31
N GLN A 13 3.53 9.60 7.83
CA GLN A 13 3.94 8.51 6.94
C GLN A 13 4.61 9.03 5.66
N ILE A 14 4.02 10.05 5.02
CA ILE A 14 4.60 10.69 3.83
C ILE A 14 5.98 11.26 4.13
N LEU A 15 6.11 11.98 5.25
CA LEU A 15 7.38 12.59 5.64
C LEU A 15 8.46 11.55 5.91
N VAL A 16 8.13 10.44 6.56
CA VAL A 16 9.11 9.39 6.88
C VAL A 16 9.45 8.55 5.66
N VAL A 17 8.45 8.01 4.96
CA VAL A 17 8.70 7.04 3.87
C VAL A 17 9.08 7.73 2.57
N PHE A 18 8.30 8.68 2.09
CA PHE A 18 8.56 9.28 0.78
C PHE A 18 9.61 10.38 0.87
N VAL A 19 9.47 11.33 1.80
CA VAL A 19 10.38 12.48 1.85
C VAL A 19 11.73 12.08 2.43
N LEU A 20 11.77 11.62 3.69
CA LEU A 20 13.02 11.28 4.34
C LEU A 20 13.67 10.05 3.69
N THR A 21 12.96 8.92 3.60
CA THR A 21 13.61 7.70 3.12
C THR A 21 13.81 7.71 1.60
N GLN A 22 12.77 7.88 0.78
CA GLN A 22 12.89 7.74 -0.68
C GLN A 22 13.54 8.95 -1.38
N MET A 23 13.23 10.18 -0.99
CA MET A 23 13.77 11.38 -1.66
C MET A 23 15.10 11.87 -1.07
N VAL A 24 15.34 11.62 0.23
CA VAL A 24 16.55 12.10 0.90
C VAL A 24 17.58 10.98 1.10
N LEU A 25 17.25 9.92 1.82
CA LEU A 25 18.23 8.91 2.23
C LEU A 25 18.60 7.93 1.12
N ALA A 26 17.62 7.32 0.44
CA ALA A 26 17.87 6.26 -0.54
C ALA A 26 18.80 6.70 -1.70
N PRO A 27 18.60 7.86 -2.36
CA PRO A 27 19.47 8.29 -3.46
C PRO A 27 20.89 8.64 -3.03
N ARG A 28 21.13 8.81 -1.71
CA ARG A 28 22.43 9.17 -1.14
C ARG A 28 23.17 7.98 -0.54
N LEU A 29 22.44 6.93 -0.15
CA LEU A 29 22.98 5.83 0.64
C LEU A 29 22.95 4.49 -0.11
N VAL A 30 21.99 4.27 -1.01
CA VAL A 30 21.93 3.03 -1.80
C VAL A 30 23.12 2.99 -2.78
N PRO A 31 23.80 1.84 -2.95
CA PRO A 31 24.99 1.75 -3.81
C PRO A 31 24.74 2.08 -5.29
N ASP A 32 23.54 1.77 -5.78
CA ASP A 32 23.10 2.06 -7.15
C ASP A 32 21.92 3.05 -7.09
N PRO A 33 22.14 4.35 -7.35
CA PRO A 33 21.08 5.35 -7.35
C PRO A 33 20.15 5.25 -8.57
N GLU A 34 20.54 4.56 -9.64
CA GLU A 34 19.70 4.39 -10.84
C GLU A 34 18.67 3.26 -10.66
N ASP A 35 19.02 2.22 -9.91
CA ASP A 35 18.08 1.20 -9.42
C ASP A 35 17.93 1.26 -7.90
N LEU A 36 16.99 2.09 -7.43
CA LEU A 36 16.67 2.23 -6.00
C LEU A 36 16.17 0.92 -5.34
N TYR A 37 15.81 -0.09 -6.13
CA TYR A 37 15.37 -1.40 -5.65
C TYR A 37 16.46 -2.48 -5.77
N ALA A 38 17.67 -2.10 -6.22
CA ALA A 38 18.83 -2.97 -6.25
C ALA A 38 19.12 -3.52 -4.83
N PRO A 39 19.10 -4.85 -4.64
CA PRO A 39 19.26 -5.45 -3.32
C PRO A 39 20.62 -5.13 -2.71
N SER A 40 20.59 -4.46 -1.56
CA SER A 40 21.79 -4.07 -0.83
C SER A 40 21.51 -4.06 0.68
N ALA A 41 22.56 -4.25 1.49
CA ALA A 41 22.43 -4.18 2.95
C ALA A 41 21.87 -2.82 3.41
N VAL A 42 22.23 -1.74 2.70
CA VAL A 42 21.71 -0.39 2.96
C VAL A 42 20.21 -0.31 2.70
N LEU A 43 19.73 -0.82 1.56
CA LEU A 43 18.30 -0.84 1.25
C LEU A 43 17.50 -1.62 2.30
N PHE A 44 17.96 -2.81 2.71
CA PHE A 44 17.32 -3.57 3.78
C PHE A 44 17.33 -2.83 5.12
N GLY A 45 18.40 -2.10 5.43
CA GLY A 45 18.48 -1.23 6.60
C GLY A 45 17.45 -0.09 6.55
N LEU A 46 17.28 0.56 5.39
CA LEU A 46 16.27 1.60 5.18
C LEU A 46 14.84 1.04 5.26
N LEU A 47 14.59 -0.15 4.72
CA LEU A 47 13.30 -0.83 4.84
C LEU A 47 12.99 -1.17 6.31
N ALA A 48 13.99 -1.64 7.07
CA ALA A 48 13.83 -1.91 8.51
C ALA A 48 13.56 -0.61 9.30
N PHE A 49 14.27 0.47 8.98
CA PHE A 49 14.03 1.79 9.55
C PHE A 49 12.59 2.27 9.29
N CYS A 50 12.11 2.18 8.05
CA CYS A 50 10.73 2.48 7.69
C CYS A 50 9.74 1.57 8.44
N ALA A 51 10.04 0.27 8.56
CA ALA A 51 9.20 -0.69 9.29
C ALA A 51 8.96 -0.26 10.74
N VAL A 52 9.99 0.29 11.39
CA VAL A 52 9.93 0.68 12.80
C VAL A 52 9.34 2.09 12.96
N MET A 53 9.97 3.08 12.34
CA MET A 53 9.71 4.51 12.61
C MET A 53 8.51 5.06 11.85
N GLY A 54 8.34 4.64 10.60
CA GLY A 54 7.21 5.01 9.73
C GLY A 54 6.33 3.82 9.44
N GLY A 55 6.22 2.85 10.36
CA GLY A 55 5.59 1.59 10.00
C GLY A 55 4.81 0.95 11.12
N ALA A 56 5.18 -0.27 11.49
CA ALA A 56 4.52 -1.02 12.54
C ALA A 56 4.50 -0.28 13.87
N GLY A 57 5.57 0.44 14.23
CA GLY A 57 5.63 1.26 15.44
C GLY A 57 4.59 2.38 15.43
N LEU A 58 4.52 3.15 14.33
CA LEU A 58 3.53 4.22 14.16
C LEU A 58 2.09 3.68 14.18
N VAL A 59 1.83 2.59 13.45
CA VAL A 59 0.51 1.95 13.42
C VAL A 59 0.11 1.45 14.80
N TRP A 60 0.97 0.69 15.47
CA TRP A 60 0.70 0.16 16.80
C TRP A 60 0.44 1.29 17.79
N TRP A 61 1.37 2.23 17.95
CA TRP A 61 1.23 3.29 18.93
C TRP A 61 0.02 4.20 18.64
N ALA A 62 -0.14 4.68 17.40
CA ALA A 62 -1.15 5.68 17.10
C ALA A 62 -2.55 5.11 16.83
N SER A 63 -2.64 3.86 16.36
CA SER A 63 -3.91 3.25 15.91
C SER A 63 -4.46 2.23 16.90
N VAL A 64 -3.61 1.65 17.75
CA VAL A 64 -3.95 0.58 18.70
C VAL A 64 -3.77 1.06 20.14
N GLU A 65 -2.53 1.35 20.56
CA GLU A 65 -2.20 1.68 21.96
C GLU A 65 -2.86 2.98 22.44
N ARG A 66 -2.55 4.11 21.80
CA ARG A 66 -3.04 5.44 22.22
C ARG A 66 -4.58 5.54 22.21
N PRO A 67 -5.31 5.00 21.22
CA PRO A 67 -6.77 5.01 21.24
C PRO A 67 -7.39 3.92 22.13
N GLY A 68 -6.61 3.00 22.70
CA GLY A 68 -7.11 1.84 23.44
C GLY A 68 -7.89 0.85 22.56
N ARG A 69 -7.51 0.72 21.27
CA ARG A 69 -8.13 -0.20 20.32
C ARG A 69 -7.40 -1.52 20.29
N THR A 70 -8.11 -2.59 19.98
CA THR A 70 -7.51 -3.89 19.64
C THR A 70 -7.19 -3.98 18.15
N TRP A 71 -6.29 -4.89 17.77
CA TRP A 71 -6.03 -5.24 16.36
C TRP A 71 -7.31 -5.66 15.62
N ARG A 72 -8.21 -6.36 16.30
CA ARG A 72 -9.51 -6.75 15.77
C ARG A 72 -10.39 -5.55 15.43
N GLU A 73 -10.44 -4.53 16.28
CA GLU A 73 -11.16 -3.28 16.01
C GLU A 73 -10.51 -2.42 14.92
N LEU A 74 -9.21 -2.62 14.67
CA LEU A 74 -8.53 -2.06 13.50
C LEU A 74 -8.92 -2.80 12.20
N GLY A 75 -9.32 -4.05 12.32
CA GLY A 75 -9.72 -4.94 11.22
C GLY A 75 -8.73 -6.08 10.96
N TRP A 76 -7.74 -6.27 11.82
CA TRP A 76 -6.83 -7.41 11.77
C TRP A 76 -7.37 -8.57 12.60
N HIS A 77 -8.02 -9.53 11.95
CA HIS A 77 -8.52 -10.74 12.58
C HIS A 77 -8.66 -11.91 11.59
N GLY A 78 -8.48 -13.14 12.08
CA GLY A 78 -8.48 -14.37 11.26
C GLY A 78 -9.86 -14.97 10.96
N ASP A 79 -10.96 -14.32 11.35
CA ASP A 79 -12.30 -14.86 11.11
C ASP A 79 -12.54 -15.14 9.62
N ARG A 80 -12.85 -16.39 9.26
CA ARG A 80 -13.03 -16.82 7.86
C ARG A 80 -11.80 -16.56 7.00
N LEU A 81 -10.60 -16.78 7.56
CA LEU A 81 -9.31 -16.53 6.91
C LEU A 81 -9.28 -17.04 5.46
N GLY A 82 -9.72 -18.26 5.17
CA GLY A 82 -9.75 -18.79 3.79
C GLY A 82 -10.53 -17.90 2.81
N ARG A 83 -11.68 -17.34 3.23
CA ARG A 83 -12.45 -16.38 2.42
C ARG A 83 -11.72 -15.05 2.29
N GLN A 84 -11.07 -14.56 3.34
CA GLN A 84 -10.28 -13.33 3.29
C GLN A 84 -9.11 -13.45 2.31
N LEU A 85 -8.38 -14.57 2.37
CA LEU A 85 -7.28 -14.88 1.45
C LEU A 85 -7.80 -14.98 0.01
N GLY A 86 -8.89 -15.72 -0.23
CA GLY A 86 -9.50 -15.85 -1.55
C GLY A 86 -9.94 -14.51 -2.14
N LEU A 87 -10.60 -13.66 -1.34
CA LEU A 87 -10.96 -12.31 -1.79
C LEU A 87 -9.73 -11.42 -2.03
N GLY A 88 -8.67 -11.58 -1.23
CA GLY A 88 -7.41 -10.88 -1.44
C GLY A 88 -6.75 -11.25 -2.76
N VAL A 89 -6.72 -12.53 -3.11
CA VAL A 89 -6.21 -13.00 -4.42
C VAL A 89 -7.06 -12.43 -5.55
N LEU A 90 -8.39 -12.47 -5.46
CA LEU A 90 -9.27 -11.85 -6.47
C LEU A 90 -9.05 -10.34 -6.58
N GLY A 91 -8.79 -9.66 -5.44
CA GLY A 91 -8.42 -8.25 -5.40
C GLY A 91 -7.10 -7.95 -6.09
N ALA A 92 -6.08 -8.79 -5.88
CA ALA A 92 -4.80 -8.68 -6.56
C ALA A 92 -4.99 -8.80 -8.09
N LEU A 93 -5.75 -9.82 -8.54
CA LEU A 93 -6.06 -10.00 -9.96
C LEU A 93 -6.80 -8.79 -10.55
N ALA A 94 -7.74 -8.20 -9.81
CA ALA A 94 -8.42 -6.98 -10.23
C ALA A 94 -7.45 -5.79 -10.38
N CYS A 95 -6.51 -5.62 -9.44
CA CYS A 95 -5.48 -4.58 -9.53
C CYS A 95 -4.53 -4.81 -10.71
N LEU A 96 -4.11 -6.05 -10.95
CA LEU A 96 -3.30 -6.41 -12.12
C LEU A 96 -4.04 -6.11 -13.43
N GLY A 97 -5.33 -6.43 -13.50
CA GLY A 97 -6.18 -6.08 -14.65
C GLY A 97 -6.30 -4.58 -14.87
N ILE A 98 -6.44 -3.77 -13.80
CA ILE A 98 -6.44 -2.31 -13.87
C ILE A 98 -5.11 -1.80 -14.42
N ALA A 99 -3.98 -2.26 -13.87
CA ALA A 99 -2.65 -1.82 -14.31
C ALA A 99 -2.40 -2.18 -15.79
N ALA A 100 -2.63 -3.44 -16.16
CA ALA A 100 -2.47 -3.90 -17.53
C ALA A 100 -3.41 -3.15 -18.49
N GLY A 101 -4.68 -2.97 -18.13
CA GLY A 101 -5.66 -2.21 -18.92
C GLY A 101 -5.25 -0.76 -19.15
N LEU A 102 -4.75 -0.08 -18.13
CA LEU A 102 -4.27 1.30 -18.22
C LEU A 102 -3.00 1.41 -19.08
N LEU A 103 -2.02 0.51 -18.89
CA LEU A 103 -0.76 0.51 -19.64
C LEU A 103 -0.98 0.17 -21.12
N THR A 104 -1.83 -0.82 -21.40
CA THR A 104 -2.22 -1.15 -22.79
C THR A 104 -3.01 -0.03 -23.46
N ALA A 105 -3.85 0.71 -22.72
CA ALA A 105 -4.57 1.86 -23.25
C ALA A 105 -3.64 3.02 -23.66
N VAL A 106 -2.42 3.08 -23.14
CA VAL A 106 -1.40 4.06 -23.54
C VAL A 106 -0.32 3.47 -24.47
N GLY A 107 -0.54 2.26 -24.99
CA GLY A 107 0.28 1.65 -26.04
C GLY A 107 1.33 0.64 -25.58
N VAL A 108 1.41 0.33 -24.28
CA VAL A 108 2.35 -0.70 -23.78
C VAL A 108 1.79 -2.09 -24.09
N SER A 109 2.57 -2.93 -24.79
CA SER A 109 2.10 -4.26 -25.17
C SER A 109 2.07 -5.22 -23.97
N LEU A 110 1.18 -6.23 -23.98
CA LEU A 110 1.17 -7.26 -22.93
C LEU A 110 2.50 -8.02 -22.85
N SER A 111 3.18 -8.21 -23.99
CA SER A 111 4.52 -8.81 -24.03
C SER A 111 5.56 -7.97 -23.29
N GLU A 112 5.56 -6.65 -23.46
CA GLU A 112 6.45 -5.74 -22.73
C GLU A 112 6.18 -5.81 -21.22
N LEU A 113 4.92 -5.87 -20.81
CA LEU A 113 4.56 -6.01 -19.40
C LEU A 113 5.08 -7.33 -18.81
N VAL A 114 4.90 -8.44 -19.53
CA VAL A 114 5.41 -9.75 -19.11
C VAL A 114 6.93 -9.75 -19.05
N GLU A 115 7.60 -9.17 -20.04
CA GLU A 115 9.06 -9.05 -20.07
C GLU A 115 9.56 -8.24 -18.86
N GLN A 116 8.96 -7.09 -18.57
CA GLN A 116 9.32 -6.26 -17.42
C GLN A 116 9.06 -6.95 -16.07
N VAL A 117 7.94 -7.67 -15.92
CA VAL A 117 7.66 -8.43 -14.70
C VAL A 117 8.64 -9.59 -14.52
N THR A 118 9.05 -10.24 -15.61
CA THR A 118 9.92 -11.42 -15.57
C THR A 118 11.41 -11.06 -15.48
N SER A 119 11.80 -9.84 -15.86
CA SER A 119 13.19 -9.37 -15.81
C SER A 119 13.75 -9.21 -14.39
N PHE A 120 12.88 -9.07 -13.38
CA PHE A 120 13.32 -8.92 -11.99
C PHE A 120 14.03 -10.19 -11.47
N SER A 121 15.22 -9.98 -10.92
CA SER A 121 16.01 -11.02 -10.25
C SER A 121 15.34 -11.55 -8.98
N TRP A 122 15.68 -12.76 -8.57
CA TRP A 122 15.17 -13.34 -7.31
C TRP A 122 15.45 -12.45 -6.08
N PRO A 123 16.64 -11.84 -5.93
CA PRO A 123 16.89 -10.88 -4.86
C PRO A 123 15.98 -9.63 -4.91
N GLN A 124 15.70 -9.07 -6.10
CA GLN A 124 14.75 -7.96 -6.24
C GLN A 124 13.33 -8.38 -5.86
N ARG A 125 12.90 -9.59 -6.23
CA ARG A 125 11.59 -10.12 -5.81
C ARG A 125 11.46 -10.21 -4.29
N LEU A 126 12.52 -10.60 -3.58
CA LEU A 126 12.53 -10.60 -2.13
C LEU A 126 12.36 -9.18 -1.56
N VAL A 127 13.06 -8.19 -2.13
CA VAL A 127 12.88 -6.77 -1.78
C VAL A 127 11.42 -6.35 -1.97
N PHE A 128 10.81 -6.68 -3.11
CA PHE A 128 9.40 -6.34 -3.37
C PHE A 128 8.43 -7.03 -2.44
N VAL A 129 8.69 -8.27 -2.03
CA VAL A 129 7.90 -8.94 -0.99
C VAL A 129 8.02 -8.20 0.35
N CYS A 130 9.22 -7.80 0.75
CA CYS A 130 9.43 -7.01 1.98
C CYS A 130 8.69 -5.67 1.94
N ILE A 131 8.80 -4.93 0.82
CA ILE A 131 8.07 -3.68 0.60
C ILE A 131 6.57 -3.95 0.63
N GLY A 132 6.09 -4.97 -0.08
CA GLY A 132 4.69 -5.31 -0.19
C GLY A 132 4.05 -5.65 1.15
N LEU A 133 4.70 -6.46 1.98
CA LEU A 133 4.22 -6.79 3.32
C LEU A 133 4.16 -5.55 4.22
N GLN A 134 5.19 -4.71 4.15
CA GLN A 134 5.26 -3.48 4.93
C GLN A 134 4.18 -2.48 4.50
N ALA A 135 4.12 -2.15 3.21
CA ALA A 135 3.14 -1.23 2.62
C ALA A 135 1.71 -1.73 2.87
N ALA A 136 1.45 -3.02 2.63
CA ALA A 136 0.15 -3.62 2.89
C ALA A 136 -0.28 -3.49 4.36
N PHE A 137 0.63 -3.74 5.31
CA PHE A 137 0.29 -3.60 6.71
C PHE A 137 0.01 -2.13 7.10
N ILE A 138 0.91 -1.23 6.70
CA ILE A 138 0.87 0.16 7.14
C ILE A 138 -0.27 0.91 6.46
N GLU A 139 -0.29 0.87 5.13
CA GLU A 139 -1.22 1.68 4.34
C GLU A 139 -2.66 1.19 4.52
N GLU A 140 -2.90 -0.11 4.61
CA GLU A 140 -4.26 -0.61 4.90
C GLU A 140 -4.70 -0.23 6.32
N SER A 141 -3.79 -0.22 7.30
CA SER A 141 -4.10 0.26 8.65
C SER A 141 -4.44 1.76 8.67
N LEU A 142 -3.66 2.59 7.97
CA LEU A 142 -3.83 4.05 7.94
C LEU A 142 -5.06 4.47 7.11
N PHE A 143 -5.25 3.89 5.93
CA PHE A 143 -6.36 4.26 5.05
C PHE A 143 -7.63 3.52 5.41
N ARG A 144 -7.61 2.19 5.52
CA ARG A 144 -8.83 1.37 5.66
C ARG A 144 -9.19 1.13 7.12
N GLY A 145 -8.21 1.00 8.00
CA GLY A 145 -8.41 0.84 9.45
C GLY A 145 -8.76 2.14 10.19
N ASN A 146 -8.38 3.29 9.62
CA ASN A 146 -8.42 4.58 10.30
C ASN A 146 -9.17 5.67 9.51
N LEU A 147 -8.61 6.13 8.39
CA LEU A 147 -9.11 7.30 7.66
C LEU A 147 -10.50 7.05 7.06
N MET A 148 -10.69 5.93 6.37
CA MET A 148 -11.96 5.57 5.74
C MET A 148 -13.10 5.42 6.74
N PRO A 149 -12.95 4.70 7.89
CA PRO A 149 -13.95 4.69 8.94
C PRO A 149 -14.22 6.08 9.54
N ALA A 150 -13.21 6.95 9.64
CA ALA A 150 -13.40 8.31 10.13
C ALA A 150 -14.24 9.15 9.16
N LEU A 151 -13.93 9.13 7.86
CA LEU A 151 -14.69 9.85 6.83
C LEU A 151 -16.11 9.30 6.69
N ARG A 152 -16.27 7.97 6.73
CA ARG A 152 -17.58 7.31 6.61
C ARG A 152 -18.60 7.82 7.64
N ARG A 153 -18.17 8.20 8.84
CA ARG A 153 -19.04 8.77 9.89
C ARG A 153 -19.65 10.13 9.49
N HIS A 154 -19.08 10.81 8.48
CA HIS A 154 -19.51 12.14 8.04
C HIS A 154 -20.16 12.15 6.64
N MET A 155 -19.82 11.20 5.76
CA MET A 155 -20.25 11.24 4.35
C MET A 155 -20.77 9.89 3.80
N GLY A 156 -20.94 8.88 4.65
CA GLY A 156 -21.40 7.56 4.22
C GLY A 156 -20.30 6.71 3.54
N PRO A 157 -20.59 5.43 3.24
CA PRO A 157 -19.58 4.45 2.83
C PRO A 157 -19.03 4.69 1.42
N ALA A 158 -19.89 5.05 0.46
CA ALA A 158 -19.47 5.24 -0.94
C ALA A 158 -18.54 6.45 -1.11
N ALA A 159 -18.93 7.61 -0.56
CA ALA A 159 -18.10 8.81 -0.62
C ALA A 159 -16.77 8.63 0.14
N ALA A 160 -16.79 7.95 1.30
CA ALA A 160 -15.57 7.64 2.03
C ALA A 160 -14.63 6.69 1.25
N LEU A 161 -15.18 5.68 0.57
CA LEU A 161 -14.42 4.79 -0.30
C LEU A 161 -13.73 5.57 -1.43
N VAL A 162 -14.48 6.37 -2.18
CA VAL A 162 -13.94 7.15 -3.30
C VAL A 162 -12.90 8.16 -2.83
N LEU A 163 -13.22 8.95 -1.80
CA LEU A 163 -12.29 9.96 -1.29
C LEU A 163 -11.00 9.33 -0.76
N THR A 164 -11.09 8.20 -0.03
CA THR A 164 -9.88 7.54 0.49
C THR A 164 -9.05 6.89 -0.61
N ALA A 165 -9.67 6.41 -1.69
CA ALA A 165 -8.94 5.91 -2.86
C ALA A 165 -8.15 7.02 -3.57
N VAL A 166 -8.76 8.20 -3.74
CA VAL A 166 -8.07 9.37 -4.31
C VAL A 166 -6.94 9.85 -3.40
N LEU A 167 -7.19 9.97 -2.10
CA LEU A 167 -6.16 10.35 -1.13
C LEU A 167 -5.01 9.34 -1.07
N PHE A 168 -5.30 8.05 -1.23
CA PHE A 168 -4.31 6.99 -1.33
C PHE A 168 -3.44 7.16 -2.59
N ALA A 169 -4.02 7.52 -3.73
CA ALA A 169 -3.24 7.80 -4.94
C ALA A 169 -2.31 9.01 -4.74
N LEU A 170 -2.83 10.11 -4.20
CA LEU A 170 -2.07 11.33 -3.92
C LEU A 170 -0.95 11.12 -2.89
N TYR A 171 -1.17 10.23 -1.92
CA TYR A 171 -0.18 9.88 -0.90
C TYR A 171 1.15 9.41 -1.48
N HIS A 172 1.16 8.82 -2.68
CA HIS A 172 2.38 8.32 -3.31
C HIS A 172 3.23 9.39 -4.01
N LEU A 173 2.82 10.66 -4.00
CA LEU A 173 3.56 11.79 -4.56
C LEU A 173 4.03 11.60 -6.02
N ASN A 174 3.27 10.86 -6.82
CA ASN A 174 3.54 10.65 -8.24
C ASN A 174 2.55 11.48 -9.07
N PRO A 175 2.99 12.54 -9.77
CA PRO A 175 2.11 13.42 -10.52
C PRO A 175 1.63 12.82 -11.86
N SER A 176 2.13 11.64 -12.26
CA SER A 176 1.71 10.97 -13.49
C SER A 176 0.19 10.70 -13.46
N PRO A 177 -0.58 11.16 -14.46
CA PRO A 177 -2.01 10.86 -14.56
C PRO A 177 -2.30 9.36 -14.56
N LEU A 178 -1.45 8.57 -15.22
CA LEU A 178 -1.58 7.12 -15.28
C LEU A 178 -1.39 6.49 -13.89
N ALA A 179 -0.38 6.94 -13.14
CA ALA A 179 -0.14 6.48 -11.78
C ALA A 179 -1.29 6.88 -10.84
N LEU A 180 -1.82 8.10 -10.98
CA LEU A 180 -2.97 8.57 -10.20
C LEU A 180 -4.22 7.73 -10.47
N LEU A 181 -4.53 7.45 -11.73
CA LEU A 181 -5.66 6.60 -12.12
C LEU A 181 -5.48 5.16 -11.62
N GLY A 182 -4.31 4.57 -11.83
CA GLY A 182 -3.99 3.20 -11.38
C GLY A 182 -4.11 3.06 -9.87
N LYS A 183 -3.47 3.95 -9.11
CA LYS A 183 -3.49 3.93 -7.64
C LYS A 183 -4.87 4.28 -7.07
N THR A 184 -5.65 5.11 -7.75
CA THR A 184 -7.07 5.32 -7.38
C THR A 184 -7.86 4.03 -7.58
N GLY A 185 -7.67 3.35 -8.71
CA GLY A 185 -8.28 2.04 -8.97
C GLY A 185 -7.91 0.99 -7.90
N PHE A 186 -6.64 0.88 -7.55
CA PHE A 186 -6.18 0.00 -6.46
C PHE A 186 -6.82 0.39 -5.14
N GLY A 187 -6.86 1.70 -4.89
CA GLY A 187 -7.45 2.24 -3.67
C GLY A 187 -8.93 1.90 -3.51
N LEU A 188 -9.68 1.89 -4.62
CA LEU A 188 -11.08 1.45 -4.67
C LEU A 188 -11.21 -0.05 -4.39
N VAL A 189 -10.36 -0.88 -5.00
CA VAL A 189 -10.35 -2.34 -4.76
C VAL A 189 -10.08 -2.64 -3.28
N TYR A 190 -9.00 -2.08 -2.72
CA TYR A 190 -8.62 -2.32 -1.33
C TYR A 190 -9.66 -1.79 -0.34
N GLY A 191 -10.26 -0.62 -0.61
CA GLY A 191 -11.34 -0.08 0.21
C GLY A 191 -12.62 -0.93 0.13
N ALA A 192 -12.99 -1.42 -1.05
CA ALA A 192 -14.15 -2.30 -1.21
C ALA A 192 -13.97 -3.62 -0.46
N LEU A 193 -12.79 -4.24 -0.57
CA LEU A 193 -12.44 -5.45 0.18
C LEU A 193 -12.58 -5.23 1.69
N ALA A 194 -12.05 -4.12 2.22
CA ALA A 194 -12.14 -3.78 3.63
C ALA A 194 -13.58 -3.58 4.12
N LEU A 195 -14.49 -3.11 3.25
CA LEU A 195 -15.91 -2.94 3.59
C LEU A 195 -16.68 -4.26 3.68
N THR A 196 -16.30 -5.28 2.89
CA THR A 196 -17.08 -6.55 2.79
C THR A 196 -17.06 -7.37 4.07
N GLN A 197 -15.90 -7.45 4.75
CA GLN A 197 -15.73 -8.27 5.96
C GLN A 197 -15.35 -7.45 7.19
N ARG A 198 -15.21 -6.12 7.07
CA ARG A 198 -14.55 -5.27 8.09
C ARG A 198 -13.18 -5.81 8.50
N SER A 199 -12.50 -6.47 7.56
CA SER A 199 -11.18 -7.06 7.73
C SER A 199 -10.20 -6.39 6.78
N LEU A 200 -9.00 -6.09 7.29
CA LEU A 200 -7.90 -5.57 6.50
C LEU A 200 -7.10 -6.68 5.81
N VAL A 201 -7.29 -7.94 6.21
CA VAL A 201 -6.50 -9.07 5.68
C VAL A 201 -6.70 -9.23 4.18
N ALA A 202 -7.93 -9.16 3.68
CA ALA A 202 -8.20 -9.29 2.24
C ALA A 202 -7.52 -8.16 1.44
N SER A 203 -7.64 -6.91 1.91
CA SER A 203 -6.99 -5.76 1.28
C SER A 203 -5.47 -5.86 1.35
N ALA A 204 -4.91 -6.29 2.48
CA ALA A 204 -3.47 -6.44 2.66
C ALA A 204 -2.89 -7.57 1.80
N VAL A 205 -3.61 -8.68 1.64
CA VAL A 205 -3.22 -9.75 0.72
C VAL A 205 -3.23 -9.25 -0.72
N ALA A 206 -4.29 -8.53 -1.13
CA ALA A 206 -4.36 -7.95 -2.47
C ALA A 206 -3.18 -7.00 -2.73
N HIS A 207 -2.91 -6.09 -1.79
CA HIS A 207 -1.85 -5.10 -1.88
C HIS A 207 -0.45 -5.75 -1.89
N GLY A 208 -0.17 -6.64 -0.95
CA GLY A 208 1.12 -7.32 -0.86
C GLY A 208 1.43 -8.20 -2.07
N LEU A 209 0.41 -8.90 -2.61
CA LEU A 209 0.57 -9.70 -3.83
C LEU A 209 0.86 -8.84 -5.06
N CYS A 210 0.25 -7.65 -5.17
CA CYS A 210 0.58 -6.73 -6.26
C CYS A 210 2.07 -6.38 -6.23
N TRP A 211 2.61 -5.95 -5.09
CA TRP A 211 4.05 -5.67 -4.96
C TRP A 211 4.91 -6.90 -5.28
N ALA A 212 4.57 -8.07 -4.73
CA ALA A 212 5.33 -9.30 -4.98
C ALA A 212 5.31 -9.73 -6.46
N ALA A 213 4.22 -9.46 -7.17
CA ALA A 213 4.03 -9.86 -8.56
C ALA A 213 4.64 -8.86 -9.54
N VAL A 214 4.30 -7.57 -9.43
CA VAL A 214 4.69 -6.54 -10.42
C VAL A 214 5.87 -5.69 -10.00
N GLY A 215 6.33 -5.77 -8.74
CA GLY A 215 7.47 -5.00 -8.28
C GLY A 215 7.22 -3.50 -8.36
N SER A 216 8.15 -2.77 -8.96
CA SER A 216 8.13 -1.30 -9.09
C SER A 216 7.42 -0.77 -10.35
N LEU A 217 6.69 -1.63 -11.08
CA LEU A 217 5.87 -1.26 -12.24
C LEU A 217 4.79 -0.23 -11.91
#